data_AF-A0A8K0CBD6-F1
#
_entry.id   AF-A0A8K0CBD6-F1
#
_cell.length_a   1.000
_cell.length_b   1.000
_cell.length_c   1.000
_cell.angle_alpha   90.00
_cell.angle_beta   90.00
_cell.angle_gamma   90.00
#
_symmetry.space_group_name_H-M   'P 1'
#
loop_
_entity.id
_entity.type
_entity.pdbx_description
1 polymer ?
#
loop_
_entity_poly.entity_id
_entity_poly.type
_entity_poly.pdbx_seq_one_letter_code
_entity_poly.pdbx_strand_id
1 'polypeptide(L)'
;MIYICIGLTLIILLLISSFLLTGMIYFRISCHYFFEIFFVHNAPLIVNTFVILQICTLILFIKQRLVWLNEELSDLALINENWPQTQNQVSQSKVLYIFEKIRLKHLKLYEISNNINKIYSLQILLIIFKNFITLISEFLYYGKNVINNKHIDTKNMILSQIQLITAISQIVALVFACSQVSIQVEKTASLIHNINSQDHCNEDLKMQVNFFSLQLLHENLQFTACKIFVVNENLLLTIAGAVATYLVIVIQFQFGNSKQPITNI
;
A
#
# COMPACT_ATOMS: atom_id res chain seq x y z
N MET A 1 5.82 16.19 -1.76
CA MET A 1 6.36 15.54 -2.98
C MET A 1 7.77 15.01 -2.78
N ILE A 2 8.72 15.83 -2.31
CA ILE A 2 10.14 15.48 -2.22
C ILE A 2 10.39 14.17 -1.45
N TYR A 3 9.83 13.99 -0.24
CA TYR A 3 10.00 12.75 0.53
C TYR A 3 9.40 11.50 -0.11
N ILE A 4 8.31 11.65 -0.87
CA ILE A 4 7.67 10.55 -1.60
C ILE A 4 8.55 10.16 -2.80
N CYS A 5 9.07 11.15 -3.52
CA CYS A 5 10.01 10.92 -4.61
C CYS A 5 11.31 10.28 -4.08
N ILE A 6 11.82 10.72 -2.94
CA ILE A 6 13.02 10.14 -2.30
C ILE A 6 12.76 8.70 -1.85
N GLY A 7 11.60 8.41 -1.25
CA GLY A 7 11.24 7.04 -0.86
C GLY A 7 11.11 6.10 -2.06
N LEU A 8 10.45 6.57 -3.13
CA LEU A 8 10.32 5.83 -4.38
C LEU A 8 11.68 5.64 -5.08
N THR A 9 12.55 6.65 -5.10
CA THR A 9 13.88 6.53 -5.70
C THR A 9 14.79 5.60 -4.89
N LEU A 10 14.70 5.61 -3.56
CA LEU A 10 15.43 4.66 -2.70
C LEU A 10 14.96 3.22 -2.92
N ILE A 11 13.65 3.00 -3.07
CA ILE A 11 13.10 1.68 -3.42
C ILE A 11 13.63 1.25 -4.80
N ILE A 12 13.56 2.13 -5.80
CA ILE A 12 14.09 1.86 -7.15
C ILE A 12 15.60 1.53 -7.11
N LEU A 13 16.39 2.27 -6.33
CA LEU A 13 17.83 2.03 -6.16
C LEU A 13 18.13 0.68 -5.47
N LEU A 14 17.35 0.33 -4.44
CA LEU A 14 17.46 -0.97 -3.78
C LEU A 14 17.13 -2.14 -4.74
N LEU A 15 16.18 -1.92 -5.66
CA LEU A 15 15.76 -2.93 -6.63
C LEU A 15 16.74 -3.06 -7.81
N ILE A 16 17.32 -1.94 -8.27
CA ILE A 16 18.39 -1.97 -9.29
C ILE A 16 19.63 -2.65 -8.72
N SER A 17 19.98 -2.35 -7.46
CA SER A 17 21.15 -2.98 -6.83
C SER A 17 20.92 -4.48 -6.60
N SER A 18 19.71 -4.92 -6.22
CA SER A 18 19.39 -6.35 -6.11
C SER A 18 19.47 -7.09 -7.46
N PHE A 19 19.03 -6.46 -8.54
CA PHE A 19 19.14 -6.99 -9.90
C PHE A 19 20.59 -7.14 -10.36
N LEU A 20 21.43 -6.12 -10.13
CA LEU A 20 22.85 -6.20 -10.50
C LEU A 20 23.55 -7.30 -9.71
N LEU A 21 23.23 -7.45 -8.43
CA LEU A 21 23.88 -8.42 -7.54
C LEU A 21 23.48 -9.86 -7.88
N THR A 22 22.20 -10.12 -8.15
CA THR A 22 21.71 -11.41 -8.64
C THR A 22 22.35 -11.76 -9.98
N GLY A 23 22.44 -10.80 -10.91
CA GLY A 23 23.12 -10.99 -12.20
C GLY A 23 24.59 -11.38 -12.08
N MET A 24 25.35 -10.70 -11.23
CA MET A 24 26.75 -11.06 -10.99
C MET A 24 26.91 -12.46 -10.39
N ILE A 25 26.01 -12.87 -9.48
CA ILE A 25 26.06 -14.19 -8.84
C ILE A 25 25.78 -15.29 -9.86
N TYR A 26 24.73 -15.15 -10.68
CA TYR A 26 24.40 -16.14 -11.70
C TYR A 26 25.46 -16.23 -12.81
N PHE A 27 26.07 -15.10 -13.20
CA PHE A 27 27.16 -15.08 -14.19
C PHE A 27 28.35 -15.92 -13.72
N ARG A 28 28.64 -15.86 -12.42
CA ARG A 28 29.73 -16.60 -11.79
C ARG A 28 29.45 -18.09 -11.60
N ILE A 29 28.20 -18.54 -11.65
CA ILE A 29 27.80 -19.94 -11.39
C ILE A 29 27.83 -20.79 -12.66
N SER A 30 27.35 -20.30 -13.80
CA SER A 30 27.32 -21.09 -15.04
C SER A 30 27.16 -20.21 -16.29
N CYS A 31 28.26 -19.88 -16.98
CA CYS A 31 28.24 -19.07 -18.20
C CYS A 31 27.36 -19.66 -19.32
N HIS A 32 27.20 -20.99 -19.38
CA HIS A 32 26.51 -21.67 -20.48
C HIS A 32 24.98 -21.61 -20.39
N TYR A 33 24.42 -21.55 -19.17
CA TYR A 33 22.97 -21.41 -18.89
C TYR A 33 22.63 -20.06 -18.23
N PHE A 34 23.61 -19.14 -18.19
CA PHE A 34 23.49 -17.86 -17.51
C PHE A 34 22.26 -17.10 -18.01
N PHE A 35 22.15 -16.93 -19.32
CA PHE A 35 21.06 -16.18 -19.93
C PHE A 35 19.69 -16.79 -19.62
N GLU A 36 19.54 -18.11 -19.74
CA GLU A 36 18.25 -18.77 -19.48
C GLU A 36 17.81 -18.65 -18.01
N ILE A 37 18.69 -19.00 -17.06
CA ILE A 37 18.37 -18.96 -15.63
C ILE A 37 18.18 -17.51 -15.16
N PHE A 38 19.02 -16.59 -15.65
CA PHE A 38 18.94 -15.18 -15.30
C PHE A 38 17.64 -14.56 -15.79
N PHE A 39 17.24 -14.77 -17.06
CA PHE A 39 16.00 -14.19 -17.59
C PHE A 39 14.75 -14.79 -16.94
N VAL A 40 14.71 -16.12 -16.74
CA VAL A 40 13.55 -16.79 -16.13
C VAL A 40 13.30 -16.30 -14.71
N HIS A 41 14.35 -16.05 -13.93
CA HIS A 41 14.21 -15.58 -12.55
C HIS A 41 14.01 -14.06 -12.45
N ASN A 42 14.76 -13.26 -13.20
CA ASN A 42 14.76 -11.81 -13.05
C ASN A 42 13.62 -11.12 -13.80
N ALA A 43 13.19 -11.62 -14.96
CA ALA A 43 12.16 -10.94 -15.74
C ALA A 43 10.81 -10.84 -14.99
N PRO A 44 10.28 -11.92 -14.36
CA PRO A 44 9.06 -11.82 -13.56
C PRO A 44 9.21 -10.88 -12.36
N LEU A 45 10.38 -10.89 -11.72
CA LEU A 45 10.67 -10.02 -10.58
C LEU A 45 10.66 -8.54 -10.99
N ILE A 46 11.29 -8.20 -12.13
CA ILE A 46 11.30 -6.85 -12.69
C ILE A 46 9.87 -6.41 -13.03
N VAL A 47 9.14 -7.23 -13.79
CA VAL A 47 7.77 -6.89 -14.22
C VAL A 47 6.88 -6.65 -13.00
N ASN A 48 6.91 -7.56 -12.01
CA ASN A 48 6.11 -7.42 -10.81
C ASN A 48 6.46 -6.14 -10.02
N THR A 49 7.75 -5.83 -9.94
CA THR A 49 8.24 -4.63 -9.27
C THR A 49 7.80 -3.36 -9.99
N PHE A 50 7.89 -3.33 -11.32
CA PHE A 50 7.43 -2.20 -12.12
C PHE A 50 5.92 -1.97 -11.94
N VAL A 51 5.12 -3.04 -11.95
CA VAL A 51 3.67 -2.97 -11.71
C VAL A 51 3.38 -2.40 -10.32
N ILE A 52 4.09 -2.85 -9.28
CA ILE A 52 3.92 -2.32 -7.92
C ILE A 52 4.25 -0.83 -7.86
N LEU A 53 5.35 -0.41 -8.48
CA LEU A 53 5.73 1.01 -8.54
C LEU A 53 4.66 1.83 -9.28
N GLN A 54 4.12 1.31 -10.38
CA GLN A 54 3.03 1.95 -11.11
C GLN A 54 1.77 2.10 -10.25
N ILE A 55 1.38 1.05 -9.52
CA ILE A 55 0.22 1.09 -8.61
C ILE A 55 0.46 2.13 -7.50
N CYS A 56 1.60 2.03 -6.80
CA CYS A 56 1.92 2.94 -5.70
C CYS A 56 1.98 4.39 -6.16
N THR A 57 2.58 4.68 -7.33
CA THR A 57 2.63 6.05 -7.87
C THR A 57 1.24 6.60 -8.17
N LEU A 58 0.37 5.83 -8.82
CA LEU A 58 -1.01 6.24 -9.09
C LEU A 58 -1.79 6.54 -7.80
N ILE A 59 -1.66 5.69 -6.78
CA ILE A 59 -2.29 5.88 -5.47
C ILE A 59 -1.74 7.15 -4.79
N LEU A 60 -0.43 7.37 -4.84
CA LEU A 60 0.20 8.55 -4.25
C LEU A 60 -0.15 9.85 -5.01
N PHE A 61 -0.42 9.78 -6.32
CA PHE A 61 -0.97 10.91 -7.06
C PHE A 61 -2.37 11.27 -6.59
N ILE A 62 -3.24 10.28 -6.34
CA ILE A 62 -4.56 10.52 -5.73
C ILE A 62 -4.38 11.18 -4.35
N LYS A 63 -3.48 10.64 -3.52
CA LYS A 63 -3.16 11.21 -2.22
C LYS A 63 -2.77 12.69 -2.33
N GLN A 64 -1.91 13.05 -3.29
CA GLN A 64 -1.51 14.43 -3.47
C GLN A 64 -2.67 15.34 -3.86
N ARG A 65 -3.59 14.86 -4.71
CA ARG A 65 -4.79 15.63 -5.06
C ARG A 65 -5.74 15.80 -3.88
N LEU A 66 -5.86 14.78 -3.03
CA LEU A 66 -6.62 14.87 -1.77
C LEU A 66 -5.99 15.87 -0.79
N VAL A 67 -4.65 15.94 -0.71
CA VAL A 67 -3.96 16.97 0.11
C VAL A 67 -4.35 18.37 -0.34
N TRP A 68 -4.28 18.67 -1.64
CA TRP A 68 -4.68 19.99 -2.16
C TRP A 68 -6.17 20.28 -1.94
N LEU A 69 -7.01 19.26 -2.06
CA LEU A 69 -8.43 19.39 -1.75
C LEU A 69 -8.65 19.74 -0.27
N ASN A 70 -7.93 19.07 0.63
CA ASN A 70 -7.99 19.32 2.06
C ASN A 70 -7.44 20.71 2.45
N GLU A 71 -6.42 21.19 1.76
CA GLU A 71 -5.92 22.57 1.93
C GLU A 71 -6.99 23.59 1.50
N GLU A 72 -7.58 23.44 0.31
CA GLU A 72 -8.64 24.31 -0.20
C GLU A 72 -9.88 24.30 0.72
N LEU A 73 -10.23 23.13 1.26
CA LEU A 73 -11.34 22.98 2.21
C LEU A 73 -11.01 23.62 3.58
N SER A 74 -9.77 23.50 4.05
CA SER A 74 -9.31 24.12 5.29
C SER A 74 -9.30 25.64 5.19
N ASP A 75 -8.86 26.20 4.07
CA ASP A 75 -8.87 27.64 3.83
C ASP A 75 -10.31 28.18 3.86
N LEU A 76 -11.25 27.45 3.26
CA LEU A 76 -12.68 27.79 3.36
C LEU A 76 -13.22 27.71 4.78
N ALA A 77 -12.82 26.69 5.56
CA ALA A 77 -13.24 26.56 6.95
C ALA A 77 -12.78 27.76 7.79
N LEU A 78 -11.54 28.24 7.58
CA LEU A 78 -10.99 29.42 8.26
C LEU A 78 -11.69 30.72 7.84
N ILE A 79 -12.06 30.85 6.56
CA ILE A 79 -12.86 31.99 6.10
C ILE A 79 -14.25 31.95 6.77
N ASN A 80 -14.81 30.75 6.98
CA ASN A 80 -16.12 30.59 7.62
C ASN A 80 -16.11 30.95 9.10
N GLU A 81 -15.07 30.58 9.86
CA GLU A 81 -14.95 30.93 11.28
C GLU A 81 -14.82 32.44 11.50
N ASN A 82 -14.15 33.14 10.58
CA ASN A 82 -13.89 34.57 10.70
C ASN A 82 -14.99 35.44 10.06
N TRP A 83 -16.14 34.88 9.67
CA TRP A 83 -17.20 35.67 9.02
C TRP A 83 -17.75 36.72 9.98
N PRO A 84 -17.58 38.03 9.72
CA PRO A 84 -18.36 39.03 10.44
C PRO A 84 -19.83 38.86 10.04
N GLN A 85 -20.74 38.96 11.02
CA GLN A 85 -22.19 38.74 10.91
C GLN A 85 -22.92 39.67 9.90
N THR A 86 -22.19 40.45 9.09
CA THR A 86 -22.68 41.57 8.27
C THR A 86 -22.22 41.54 6.80
N GLN A 87 -21.83 40.39 6.23
CA GLN A 87 -21.40 40.32 4.82
C GLN A 87 -22.49 39.92 3.81
N ASN A 88 -22.53 40.69 2.70
CA ASN A 88 -23.47 40.66 1.57
C ASN A 88 -23.77 39.25 0.98
N GLN A 89 -25.00 39.05 0.49
CA GLN A 89 -25.47 37.85 -0.24
C GLN A 89 -24.48 37.36 -1.33
N VAL A 90 -23.78 38.27 -2.00
CA VAL A 90 -22.79 37.97 -3.06
C VAL A 90 -21.56 37.20 -2.55
N SER A 91 -21.17 37.42 -1.28
CA SER A 91 -20.05 36.71 -0.65
C SER A 91 -20.42 35.27 -0.30
N GLN A 92 -21.64 35.05 0.19
CA GLN A 92 -22.17 33.72 0.53
C GLN A 92 -22.36 32.84 -0.71
N SER A 93 -22.88 33.38 -1.81
CA SER A 93 -23.01 32.65 -3.08
C SER A 93 -21.67 32.17 -3.62
N LYS A 94 -20.58 32.92 -3.37
CA LYS A 94 -19.23 32.54 -3.76
C LYS A 94 -18.72 31.34 -2.96
N VAL A 95 -19.01 31.27 -1.66
CA VAL A 95 -18.63 30.14 -0.79
C VAL A 95 -19.34 28.87 -1.20
N LEU A 96 -20.67 28.95 -1.38
CA LEU A 96 -21.48 27.82 -1.84
C LEU A 96 -20.96 27.28 -3.17
N TYR A 97 -20.60 28.18 -4.09
CA TYR A 97 -20.00 27.78 -5.37
C TYR A 97 -18.64 27.09 -5.20
N ILE A 98 -17.74 27.60 -4.34
CA ILE A 98 -16.43 26.97 -4.13
C ILE A 98 -16.61 25.62 -3.41
N PHE A 99 -17.50 25.53 -2.43
CA PHE A 99 -17.77 24.30 -1.69
C PHE A 99 -18.33 23.21 -2.62
N GLU A 100 -19.31 23.56 -3.46
CA GLU A 100 -19.82 22.64 -4.49
C GLU A 100 -18.72 22.21 -5.47
N LYS A 101 -17.85 23.14 -5.88
CA LYS A 101 -16.71 22.83 -6.74
C LYS A 101 -15.74 21.84 -6.07
N ILE A 102 -15.48 21.98 -4.77
CA ILE A 102 -14.65 21.03 -4.00
C ILE A 102 -15.32 19.66 -3.93
N ARG A 103 -16.62 19.60 -3.65
CA ARG A 103 -17.41 18.36 -3.64
C ARG A 103 -17.32 17.63 -4.99
N LEU A 104 -17.46 18.36 -6.10
CA LEU A 104 -17.32 17.79 -7.45
C LEU A 104 -15.89 17.33 -7.76
N LYS A 105 -14.85 18.02 -7.24
CA LYS A 105 -13.46 17.54 -7.32
C LYS A 105 -13.28 16.23 -6.55
N HIS A 106 -13.86 16.12 -5.35
CA HIS A 106 -13.82 14.89 -4.56
C HIS A 106 -14.51 13.73 -5.29
N LEU A 107 -15.70 13.96 -5.87
CA LEU A 107 -16.44 12.97 -6.65
C LEU A 107 -15.57 12.40 -7.79
N LYS A 108 -14.91 13.28 -8.55
CA LYS A 108 -14.00 12.86 -9.63
C LYS A 108 -12.81 12.06 -9.11
N LEU A 109 -12.23 12.44 -7.97
CA LEU A 109 -11.14 11.68 -7.36
C LEU A 109 -11.61 10.29 -6.89
N TYR A 110 -12.81 10.19 -6.34
CA TYR A 110 -13.42 8.91 -5.99
C TYR A 110 -13.63 8.02 -7.22
N GLU A 111 -14.18 8.55 -8.32
CA GLU A 111 -14.36 7.80 -9.57
C GLU A 111 -13.03 7.29 -10.14
N ILE A 112 -12.00 8.14 -10.17
CA ILE A 112 -10.65 7.78 -10.63
C ILE A 112 -10.06 6.69 -9.72
N SER A 113 -10.18 6.85 -8.41
CA SER A 113 -9.71 5.87 -7.43
C SER A 113 -10.40 4.52 -7.59
N ASN A 114 -11.73 4.51 -7.76
CA ASN A 114 -12.51 3.31 -8.00
C ASN A 114 -12.11 2.62 -9.32
N ASN A 115 -11.84 3.38 -10.37
CA ASN A 115 -11.36 2.83 -11.64
C ASN A 115 -9.97 2.21 -11.51
N ILE A 116 -9.04 2.88 -10.82
CA ILE A 116 -7.71 2.32 -10.52
C ILE A 116 -7.85 1.04 -9.69
N ASN A 117 -8.68 1.07 -8.64
CA ASN A 117 -8.91 -0.09 -7.79
C ASN A 117 -9.50 -1.26 -8.60
N LYS A 118 -10.47 -1.03 -9.50
CA LYS A 118 -11.00 -2.06 -10.40
C LYS A 118 -9.92 -2.67 -11.30
N ILE A 119 -9.10 -1.84 -11.94
CA ILE A 119 -8.06 -2.27 -12.88
C ILE A 119 -6.97 -3.10 -12.18
N TYR A 120 -6.58 -2.71 -10.96
CA TYR A 120 -5.44 -3.30 -10.24
C TYR A 120 -5.82 -4.24 -9.09
N SER A 121 -7.11 -4.40 -8.78
CA SER A 121 -7.58 -5.18 -7.62
C SER A 121 -7.09 -6.63 -7.63
N LEU A 122 -7.08 -7.28 -8.81
CA LEU A 122 -6.57 -8.64 -8.98
C LEU A 122 -5.04 -8.70 -8.87
N GLN A 123 -4.35 -7.74 -9.46
CA GLN A 123 -2.90 -7.63 -9.45
C GLN A 123 -2.40 -7.41 -8.02
N ILE A 124 -3.04 -6.51 -7.27
CA ILE A 124 -2.81 -6.28 -5.84
C ILE A 124 -2.93 -7.61 -5.07
N LEU A 125 -4.01 -8.36 -5.30
CA LEU A 125 -4.22 -9.66 -4.66
C LEU A 125 -3.09 -10.64 -4.97
N LEU A 126 -2.74 -10.79 -6.25
CA LEU A 126 -1.69 -11.71 -6.70
C LEU A 126 -0.31 -11.31 -6.18
N ILE A 127 0.00 -10.01 -6.11
CA ILE A 127 1.24 -9.47 -5.55
C ILE A 127 1.34 -9.84 -4.07
N ILE A 128 0.29 -9.56 -3.29
CA ILE A 128 0.26 -9.85 -1.86
C ILE A 128 0.40 -11.36 -1.63
N PHE A 129 -0.33 -12.18 -2.39
CA PHE A 129 -0.27 -13.64 -2.28
C PHE A 129 1.10 -14.20 -2.65
N LYS A 130 1.69 -13.74 -3.75
CA LYS A 130 3.06 -14.13 -4.16
C LYS A 130 4.08 -13.76 -3.10
N ASN A 131 3.98 -12.57 -2.51
CA ASN A 131 4.91 -12.14 -1.47
C ASN A 131 4.69 -12.89 -0.16
N PHE A 132 3.44 -13.22 0.19
CA PHE A 132 3.12 -14.07 1.32
C PHE A 132 3.76 -15.47 1.20
N ILE A 133 3.61 -16.13 0.05
CA ILE A 133 4.26 -17.42 -0.22
C ILE A 133 5.78 -17.29 -0.18
N THR A 134 6.32 -16.20 -0.73
CA THR A 134 7.77 -15.93 -0.71
C THR A 134 8.27 -15.85 0.73
N LEU A 135 7.60 -15.07 1.60
CA LEU A 135 7.99 -14.95 3.01
C LEU A 135 8.01 -16.31 3.71
N ILE A 136 6.94 -17.10 3.58
CA ILE A 136 6.89 -18.45 4.17
C ILE A 136 8.05 -19.30 3.66
N SER A 137 8.27 -19.32 2.35
CA SER A 137 9.30 -20.16 1.72
C SER A 137 10.71 -19.80 2.21
N GLU A 138 11.05 -18.50 2.27
CA GLU A 138 12.37 -18.04 2.74
C GLU A 138 12.57 -18.34 4.24
N PHE A 139 11.58 -18.05 5.08
CA PHE A 139 11.70 -18.35 6.52
C PHE A 139 11.83 -19.86 6.79
N LEU A 140 11.13 -20.71 6.02
CA LEU A 140 11.27 -22.16 6.12
C LEU A 140 12.64 -22.64 5.63
N TYR A 141 13.18 -22.04 4.57
CA TYR A 141 14.54 -22.33 4.09
C TYR A 141 15.57 -22.05 5.20
N TYR A 142 15.50 -20.88 5.84
CA TYR A 142 16.37 -20.55 6.97
C TYR A 142 16.16 -21.50 8.16
N GLY A 143 14.91 -21.72 8.58
CA GLY A 143 14.60 -22.59 9.70
C GLY A 143 15.13 -24.02 9.51
N LYS A 144 14.96 -24.60 8.32
CA LYS A 144 15.44 -25.95 8.00
C LYS A 144 16.97 -26.05 8.04
N ASN A 145 17.68 -25.03 7.56
CA ASN A 145 19.14 -25.04 7.56
C ASN A 145 19.71 -24.88 8.98
N VAL A 146 19.07 -24.06 9.82
CA VAL A 146 19.39 -23.91 11.24
C VAL A 146 19.16 -25.24 11.99
N ILE A 147 17.99 -25.87 11.83
CA ILE A 147 17.67 -27.14 12.52
C ILE A 147 18.64 -28.26 12.14
N ASN A 148 19.03 -28.35 10.86
CA ASN A 148 19.90 -29.42 10.38
C ASN A 148 21.41 -29.13 10.56
N ASN A 149 21.78 -28.02 11.22
CA ASN A 149 23.17 -27.56 11.35
C ASN A 149 23.94 -27.55 10.01
N LYS A 150 23.25 -27.26 8.91
CA LYS A 150 23.86 -27.23 7.58
C LYS A 150 24.43 -25.85 7.33
N HIS A 151 25.71 -25.80 6.93
CA HIS A 151 26.29 -24.57 6.42
C HIS A 151 25.56 -24.14 5.14
N ILE A 152 24.97 -22.96 5.18
CA ILE A 152 24.34 -22.34 4.02
C ILE A 152 25.44 -21.74 3.15
N ASP A 153 25.44 -22.07 1.86
CA ASP A 153 26.34 -21.43 0.91
C ASP A 153 26.12 -19.90 0.92
N THR A 154 27.21 -19.15 1.05
CA THR A 154 27.23 -17.68 1.10
C THR A 154 26.45 -17.03 -0.05
N LYS A 155 26.49 -17.61 -1.25
CA LYS A 155 25.75 -17.10 -2.41
C LYS A 155 24.24 -17.25 -2.23
N ASN A 156 23.79 -18.43 -1.81
CA ASN A 156 22.37 -18.71 -1.59
C ASN A 156 21.81 -17.88 -0.44
N MET A 157 22.62 -17.65 0.60
CA MET A 157 22.27 -16.77 1.71
C MET A 157 22.00 -15.34 1.24
N ILE A 158 22.87 -14.77 0.42
CA ILE A 158 22.70 -13.41 -0.12
C ILE A 158 21.46 -13.31 -1.01
N LEU A 159 21.25 -14.29 -1.91
CA LEU A 159 20.07 -14.33 -2.78
C LEU A 159 18.77 -14.40 -1.99
N SER A 160 18.71 -15.26 -0.97
CA SER A 160 17.54 -15.41 -0.09
C SER A 160 17.25 -14.13 0.71
N GLN A 161 18.29 -13.45 1.22
CA GLN A 161 18.11 -12.15 1.89
C GLN A 161 17.56 -11.08 0.95
N ILE A 162 18.07 -11.01 -0.28
CA ILE A 162 17.57 -10.10 -1.31
C ILE A 162 16.08 -10.35 -1.58
N GLN A 163 15.70 -11.61 -1.75
CA GLN A 163 14.32 -12.01 -2.06
C GLN A 163 13.37 -11.68 -0.90
N LEU A 164 13.82 -11.91 0.34
CA LEU A 164 13.09 -11.57 1.56
C LEU A 164 12.88 -10.06 1.70
N ILE A 165 13.95 -9.26 1.56
CA ILE A 165 13.86 -7.79 1.61
C ILE A 165 12.94 -7.26 0.51
N THR A 166 13.04 -7.82 -0.70
CA THR A 166 12.19 -7.43 -1.83
C THR A 166 10.72 -7.72 -1.55
N ALA A 167 10.39 -8.91 -1.02
CA ALA A 167 9.01 -9.26 -0.68
C ALA A 167 8.42 -8.34 0.41
N ILE A 168 9.18 -8.06 1.47
CA ILE A 168 8.75 -7.18 2.56
C ILE A 168 8.54 -5.75 2.03
N SER A 169 9.52 -5.20 1.32
CA SER A 169 9.46 -3.82 0.80
C SER A 169 8.29 -3.62 -0.15
N GLN A 170 7.96 -4.61 -0.99
CA GLN A 170 6.80 -4.57 -1.87
C GLN A 170 5.47 -4.49 -1.12
N ILE A 171 5.28 -5.32 -0.07
CA ILE A 171 4.07 -5.29 0.76
C ILE A 171 3.99 -3.95 1.50
N VAL A 172 5.08 -3.52 2.14
CA VAL A 172 5.13 -2.28 2.91
C VAL A 172 4.86 -1.06 2.02
N ALA A 173 5.46 -0.99 0.83
CA ALA A 173 5.25 0.12 -0.10
C ALA A 173 3.77 0.23 -0.53
N LEU A 174 3.14 -0.90 -0.83
CA LEU A 174 1.74 -0.95 -1.22
C LEU A 174 0.81 -0.53 -0.07
N VAL A 175 1.01 -1.10 1.12
CA VAL A 175 0.25 -0.73 2.33
C VAL A 175 0.43 0.74 2.64
N PHE A 176 1.67 1.23 2.66
CA PHE A 176 1.98 2.63 2.91
C PHE A 176 1.26 3.56 1.93
N ALA A 177 1.30 3.28 0.63
CA ALA A 177 0.62 4.10 -0.37
C ALA A 177 -0.89 4.18 -0.11
N CYS A 178 -1.54 3.03 0.16
CA CYS A 178 -2.98 2.96 0.42
C CYS A 178 -3.35 3.68 1.73
N SER A 179 -2.60 3.43 2.80
CA SER A 179 -2.73 4.08 4.11
C SER A 179 -2.69 5.60 4.03
N GLN A 180 -1.75 6.14 3.25
CA GLN A 180 -1.62 7.59 3.07
C GLN A 180 -2.86 8.21 2.41
N VAL A 181 -3.56 7.47 1.55
CA VAL A 181 -4.84 7.92 0.99
C VAL A 181 -5.93 7.89 2.06
N SER A 182 -6.07 6.79 2.80
CA SER A 182 -7.07 6.66 3.88
C SER A 182 -6.96 7.80 4.89
N ILE A 183 -5.73 8.14 5.33
CA ILE A 183 -5.48 9.26 6.24
C ILE A 183 -5.97 10.59 5.67
N GLN A 184 -5.81 10.84 4.36
CA GLN A 184 -6.29 12.09 3.76
C GLN A 184 -7.81 12.11 3.61
N VAL A 185 -8.44 10.97 3.33
CA VAL A 185 -9.91 10.86 3.26
C VAL A 185 -10.53 11.09 4.64
N GLU A 186 -9.96 10.51 5.69
CA GLU A 186 -10.37 10.77 7.08
C GLU A 186 -10.21 12.24 7.46
N LYS A 187 -9.11 12.88 7.01
CA LYS A 187 -8.92 14.33 7.18
C LYS A 187 -9.98 15.15 6.44
N THR A 188 -10.41 14.73 5.25
CA THR A 188 -11.52 15.39 4.54
C THR A 188 -12.80 15.30 5.37
N ALA A 189 -13.11 14.11 5.89
CA ALA A 189 -14.30 13.89 6.71
C ALA A 189 -14.31 14.75 7.99
N SER A 190 -13.17 14.84 8.69
CA SER A 190 -13.07 15.67 9.90
C SER A 190 -13.21 17.17 9.60
N LEU A 191 -12.64 17.66 8.50
CA LEU A 191 -12.80 19.05 8.08
C LEU A 191 -14.27 19.38 7.75
N ILE A 192 -14.98 18.50 7.04
CA ILE A 192 -16.41 18.71 6.74
C ILE A 192 -17.23 18.70 8.03
N HIS A 193 -16.95 17.77 8.95
CA HIS A 193 -17.62 17.73 10.23
C HIS A 193 -17.42 19.03 11.03
N ASN A 194 -16.19 19.55 11.05
CA ASN A 194 -15.89 20.82 11.74
C ASN A 194 -16.69 21.99 11.16
N ILE A 195 -16.79 22.08 9.82
CA ILE A 195 -17.63 23.10 9.16
C ILE A 195 -19.11 22.95 9.55
N ASN A 196 -19.61 21.71 9.67
CA ASN A 196 -21.01 21.47 10.07
C ASN A 196 -21.31 21.88 11.53
N SER A 197 -20.31 21.79 12.41
CA SER A 197 -20.46 22.08 13.85
C SER A 197 -20.42 23.58 14.19
N GLN A 198 -20.18 24.46 13.21
CA GLN A 198 -20.12 25.90 13.44
C GLN A 198 -21.53 26.52 13.50
N ASP A 199 -21.81 27.26 14.57
CA ASP A 199 -23.12 27.87 14.87
C ASP A 199 -23.57 28.96 13.87
N HIS A 200 -22.69 29.42 12.99
CA HIS A 200 -22.93 30.52 12.04
C HIS A 200 -23.18 30.05 10.59
N CYS A 201 -23.38 28.75 10.37
CA CYS A 201 -23.66 28.21 9.04
C CYS A 201 -25.09 28.54 8.57
N ASN A 202 -25.21 29.24 7.45
CA ASN A 202 -26.48 29.45 6.74
C ASN A 202 -27.11 28.10 6.33
N GLU A 203 -28.44 28.02 6.23
CA GLU A 203 -29.17 26.78 5.91
C GLU A 203 -28.69 26.15 4.59
N ASP A 204 -28.42 26.97 3.57
CA ASP A 204 -27.91 26.51 2.27
C ASP A 204 -26.54 25.84 2.38
N LEU A 205 -25.64 26.40 3.19
CA LEU A 205 -24.30 25.84 3.40
C LEU A 205 -24.39 24.55 4.21
N LYS A 206 -25.26 24.52 5.22
CA LYS A 206 -25.54 23.31 6.01
C LYS A 206 -26.10 22.20 5.14
N MET A 207 -26.97 22.51 4.19
CA MET A 207 -27.48 21.56 3.21
C MET A 207 -26.35 21.01 2.33
N GLN A 208 -25.46 21.85 1.80
CA GLN A 208 -24.32 21.40 1.00
C GLN A 208 -23.34 20.53 1.79
N VAL A 209 -23.04 20.91 3.04
CA VAL A 209 -22.19 20.15 3.96
C VAL A 209 -22.79 18.78 4.26
N ASN A 210 -24.11 18.69 4.47
CA ASN A 210 -24.80 17.41 4.63
C ASN A 210 -24.71 16.55 3.37
N PHE A 211 -24.90 17.13 2.17
CA PHE A 211 -24.73 16.38 0.92
C PHE A 211 -23.32 15.84 0.76
N PHE A 212 -22.30 16.64 1.09
CA PHE A 212 -20.92 16.17 1.00
C PHE A 212 -20.60 15.14 2.09
N SER A 213 -21.14 15.28 3.31
CA SER A 213 -20.99 14.27 4.37
C SER A 213 -21.61 12.93 3.96
N LEU A 214 -22.82 12.94 3.39
CA LEU A 214 -23.46 11.75 2.84
C LEU A 214 -22.64 11.14 1.70
N GLN A 215 -22.08 11.99 0.84
CA GLN A 215 -21.20 11.54 -0.23
C GLN A 215 -19.96 10.83 0.34
N LEU A 216 -19.25 11.40 1.32
CA LEU A 216 -18.10 10.75 1.95
C LEU A 216 -18.46 9.41 2.61
N LEU A 217 -19.66 9.31 3.19
CA LEU A 217 -20.13 8.10 3.83
C LEU A 217 -20.40 6.97 2.83
N HIS A 218 -20.99 7.29 1.67
CA HIS A 218 -21.29 6.31 0.63
C HIS A 218 -20.10 6.03 -0.31
N GLU A 219 -19.28 7.02 -0.56
CA GLU A 219 -18.14 7.00 -1.48
C GLU A 219 -16.82 6.85 -0.71
N ASN A 220 -16.74 5.81 0.13
CA ASN A 220 -15.54 5.55 0.90
C ASN A 220 -14.36 5.20 -0.04
N LEU A 221 -13.42 6.13 -0.15
CA LEU A 221 -12.25 6.01 -1.01
C LEU A 221 -11.20 5.16 -0.32
N GLN A 222 -11.24 3.86 -0.60
CA GLN A 222 -10.33 2.85 -0.07
C GLN A 222 -9.90 1.86 -1.16
N PHE A 223 -8.65 1.38 -1.08
CA PHE A 223 -8.11 0.39 -2.00
C PHE A 223 -8.29 -1.02 -1.43
N THR A 224 -8.72 -1.95 -2.28
CA THR A 224 -9.10 -3.31 -1.86
C THR A 224 -8.56 -4.35 -2.84
N ALA A 225 -8.08 -5.47 -2.31
CA ALA A 225 -7.70 -6.62 -3.13
C ALA A 225 -8.96 -7.42 -3.50
N CYS A 226 -9.45 -7.30 -4.73
CA CYS A 226 -10.69 -7.94 -5.24
C CYS A 226 -11.92 -7.83 -4.32
N LYS A 227 -12.02 -6.77 -3.49
CA LYS A 227 -13.01 -6.63 -2.40
C LYS A 227 -12.97 -7.74 -1.32
N ILE A 228 -11.94 -8.58 -1.31
CA ILE A 228 -11.73 -9.62 -0.28
C ILE A 228 -11.27 -8.97 1.02
N PHE A 229 -10.30 -8.04 0.92
CA PHE A 229 -9.80 -7.27 2.05
C PHE A 229 -9.34 -5.88 1.62
N VAL A 230 -9.38 -4.95 2.57
CA VAL A 230 -8.86 -3.58 2.43
C VAL A 230 -7.35 -3.60 2.61
N VAL A 231 -6.63 -2.85 1.76
CA VAL A 231 -5.17 -2.71 1.88
C VAL A 231 -4.87 -1.55 2.83
N ASN A 232 -4.58 -1.86 4.09
CA ASN A 232 -4.28 -0.91 5.16
C ASN A 232 -3.19 -1.45 6.11
N GLU A 233 -2.85 -0.71 7.16
CA GLU A 233 -1.80 -1.04 8.13
C GLU A 233 -2.04 -2.40 8.80
N ASN A 234 -3.30 -2.73 9.06
CA ASN A 234 -3.68 -3.99 9.70
C ASN A 234 -3.28 -5.21 8.87
N LEU A 235 -3.21 -5.09 7.54
CA LEU A 235 -2.77 -6.16 6.65
C LEU A 235 -1.35 -6.63 6.98
N LEU A 236 -0.45 -5.73 7.42
CA LEU A 236 0.91 -6.11 7.81
C LEU A 236 0.90 -7.04 9.02
N LEU A 237 0.09 -6.73 10.02
CA LEU A 237 -0.06 -7.56 11.22
C LEU A 237 -0.69 -8.91 10.86
N THR A 238 -1.70 -8.92 10.00
CA THR A 238 -2.33 -10.17 9.53
C THR A 238 -1.34 -11.06 8.78
N ILE A 239 -0.53 -10.49 7.89
CA ILE A 239 0.52 -11.23 7.16
C ILE A 239 1.56 -11.77 8.14
N ALA A 240 2.07 -10.94 9.05
CA ALA A 240 3.08 -11.35 10.04
C ALA A 240 2.56 -12.47 10.94
N GLY A 241 1.34 -12.35 11.45
CA GLY A 241 0.68 -13.36 12.27
C GLY A 241 0.50 -14.67 11.51
N ALA A 242 -0.01 -14.62 10.28
CA ALA A 242 -0.20 -15.80 9.45
C ALA A 242 1.14 -16.50 9.12
N VAL A 243 2.18 -15.74 8.74
CA VAL A 243 3.53 -16.29 8.52
C VAL A 243 4.03 -16.99 9.80
N ALA A 244 3.93 -16.34 10.97
CA ALA A 244 4.34 -16.93 12.23
C ALA A 244 3.58 -18.23 12.54
N THR A 245 2.27 -18.26 12.34
CA THR A 245 1.45 -19.47 12.52
C THR A 245 1.90 -20.60 11.60
N TYR A 246 2.13 -20.33 10.31
CA TYR A 246 2.64 -21.34 9.37
C TYR A 246 4.02 -21.86 9.77
N LEU A 247 4.92 -20.98 10.22
CA LEU A 247 6.24 -21.38 10.69
C LEU A 247 6.15 -22.30 11.90
N VAL A 248 5.34 -21.96 12.91
CA VAL A 248 5.13 -22.81 14.10
C VAL A 248 4.61 -24.19 13.69
N ILE A 249 3.60 -24.24 12.82
CA ILE A 249 3.03 -25.50 12.33
C ILE A 249 4.11 -26.37 11.66
N VAL A 250 4.86 -25.81 10.71
CA VAL A 250 5.86 -26.59 9.97
C VAL A 250 7.00 -27.04 10.89
N ILE A 251 7.45 -26.17 11.78
CA ILE A 251 8.48 -26.50 12.77
C ILE A 251 8.02 -27.65 13.67
N GLN A 252 6.78 -27.59 14.18
CA GLN A 252 6.21 -28.66 15.00
C GLN A 252 6.12 -29.99 14.25
N PHE A 253 5.69 -29.98 12.98
CA PHE A 253 5.67 -31.20 12.15
C PHE A 253 7.08 -31.79 11.94
N GLN A 254 8.08 -30.94 11.72
CA GLN A 254 9.46 -31.40 11.56
C GLN A 254 10.03 -32.02 12.85
N PHE A 255 9.75 -31.44 14.01
CA PHE A 255 10.17 -31.98 15.30
C PHE A 255 9.35 -33.20 15.76
N GLY A 256 8.09 -33.31 15.35
CA GLY A 256 7.26 -34.49 15.60
C GLY A 256 7.77 -35.71 14.84
N ASN A 257 8.14 -35.54 13.58
CA ASN A 257 8.63 -36.63 12.73
C ASN A 257 10.07 -37.07 13.04
N SER A 258 10.89 -36.21 13.66
CA SER A 258 12.26 -36.59 14.08
C SER A 258 12.31 -37.45 15.34
N LYS A 259 11.17 -37.67 16.02
CA LYS A 259 11.06 -38.47 17.26
C LYS A 259 10.51 -39.90 17.07
N GLN A 260 10.32 -40.39 15.85
CA GLN A 260 10.01 -41.82 15.63
C GLN A 260 11.31 -42.61 15.42
N PRO A 261 11.89 -43.26 16.45
CA PRO A 261 12.81 -44.35 16.20
C PRO A 261 12.01 -45.48 15.57
N ILE A 262 12.54 -46.04 14.49
CA ILE A 262 12.06 -47.29 13.91
C ILE A 262 12.23 -48.37 15.00
N THR A 263 11.18 -48.62 15.78
CA THR A 263 11.06 -49.88 16.53
C THR A 263 10.61 -50.94 15.53
N ASN A 264 11.59 -51.56 14.87
CA ASN A 264 11.39 -52.83 14.20
C ASN A 264 11.02 -53.87 15.28
N ILE A 265 9.83 -54.44 15.17
CA ILE A 265 9.49 -55.78 15.65
C ILE A 265 9.30 -56.64 14.40
#